data_AF-A0A928XSS9-F1
#
_entry.id   AF-A0A928XSS9-F1
#
_cell.length_a   1.000
_cell.length_b   1.000
_cell.length_c   1.000
_cell.angle_alpha   90.00
_cell.angle_beta   90.00
_cell.angle_gamma   90.00
#
_symmetry.space_group_name_H-M   'P 1'
#
loop_
_entity.id
_entity.type
_entity.pdbx_description
1 polymer ?
#
loop_
_entity_poly.entity_id
_entity_poly.type
_entity_poly.pdbx_seq_one_letter_code
_entity_poly.pdbx_strand_id
1 'polypeptide(L)'
;MIARGFAFASLLGVFAFAACGGDDGSTSTGSGGSGGSGTGGAGSGGTAGDASATGGTGTGGTGTGGTAGTGTGGTGTGGAGTGGTGTGNCGLCPGGLPFCDPATNLCVECANDGHCAGNGVCDQATKQCVECSADKDCPTGQKCAPSKPCNNACGDGGATCGGGNPVCDNGVCVECSSDTQCANTGNPFCNTTTKSCVDCKTNTDCTQAGQSQCTSTGQCVQCVSDANCQNGQKCNTVTNDCVECLTNANCPTGQSCSPGGECQPTCTSNANCTQGGQPVCNTQAGICVECVSNTDCTDQGTPACVAATGRCEECTADTDCKDTQKPHCLTGEYKCSECNASSQCPTGEVCIDGECQGN
;
A
#
# COMPACT_ATOMS: atom_id res chain seq x y z
N MET A 1 32.43 5.11 -40.28
CA MET A 1 31.01 5.35 -40.60
C MET A 1 30.18 4.81 -39.45
N ILE A 2 29.34 5.70 -38.91
CA ILE A 2 28.22 5.47 -37.98
C ILE A 2 28.59 5.19 -36.52
N ALA A 3 28.68 6.28 -35.75
CA ALA A 3 28.38 6.32 -34.32
C ALA A 3 26.85 6.21 -34.12
N ARG A 4 26.40 5.51 -33.07
CA ARG A 4 25.00 5.57 -32.60
C ARG A 4 25.00 6.08 -31.17
N GLY A 5 24.38 7.25 -30.97
CA GLY A 5 24.18 7.88 -29.68
C GLY A 5 23.06 7.22 -28.89
N PHE A 6 23.20 7.23 -27.57
CA PHE A 6 22.15 6.93 -26.61
C PHE A 6 21.62 8.26 -26.06
N ALA A 7 20.32 8.48 -26.24
CA ALA A 7 19.58 9.58 -25.64
C ALA A 7 19.09 9.15 -24.26
N PHE A 8 19.43 9.91 -23.22
CA PHE A 8 18.77 9.82 -21.91
C PHE A 8 17.70 10.90 -21.84
N ALA A 9 16.44 10.48 -21.71
CA ALA A 9 15.31 11.34 -21.39
C ALA A 9 15.18 11.40 -19.86
N SER A 10 15.43 12.57 -19.26
CA SER A 10 15.16 12.83 -17.85
C SER A 10 13.75 13.39 -17.70
N LEU A 11 12.89 12.64 -17.00
CA LEU A 11 11.59 13.08 -16.53
C LEU A 11 11.79 13.66 -15.11
N LEU A 12 11.73 14.99 -14.96
CA LEU A 12 11.75 15.67 -13.67
C LEU A 12 10.32 15.73 -13.10
N GLY A 13 10.05 14.88 -12.11
CA GLY A 13 8.90 14.98 -11.22
C GLY A 13 9.16 15.95 -10.08
N VAL A 14 8.37 17.01 -10.03
CA VAL A 14 8.40 18.06 -9.00
C VAL A 14 7.81 17.51 -7.69
N PHE A 15 8.62 17.39 -6.63
CA PHE A 15 8.16 17.23 -5.26
C PHE A 15 8.17 18.59 -4.56
N ALA A 16 6.99 19.18 -4.37
CA ALA A 16 6.79 20.35 -3.54
C ALA A 16 6.57 19.92 -2.08
N PHE A 17 7.50 20.28 -1.20
CA PHE A 17 7.32 20.20 0.25
C PHE A 17 6.47 21.40 0.71
N ALA A 18 5.22 21.16 1.09
CA ALA A 18 4.39 22.12 1.80
C ALA A 18 4.53 21.89 3.31
N ALA A 19 5.21 22.81 3.98
CA ALA A 19 5.19 22.93 5.43
C ALA A 19 3.95 23.74 5.85
N CYS A 20 3.21 23.26 6.84
CA CYS A 20 2.29 24.08 7.62
C CYS A 20 2.52 23.81 9.12
N GLY A 21 2.77 24.89 9.87
CA GLY A 21 2.73 24.94 11.32
C GLY A 21 1.34 25.43 11.79
N GLY A 22 1.01 25.09 13.05
CA GLY A 22 -0.20 25.49 13.79
C GLY A 22 -0.32 27.00 14.03
N ASP A 23 -1.33 27.54 14.70
CA ASP A 23 -2.35 27.03 15.63
C ASP A 23 -3.59 27.94 15.51
N ASP A 24 -4.77 27.47 15.94
CA ASP A 24 -5.69 28.23 16.81
C ASP A 24 -6.99 27.44 17.06
N GLY A 25 -7.29 27.20 18.34
CA GLY A 25 -8.55 26.62 18.78
C GLY A 25 -9.66 27.65 18.89
N SER A 26 -10.92 27.20 18.73
CA SER A 26 -12.06 27.72 19.48
C SER A 26 -13.28 26.80 19.41
N THR A 27 -13.81 26.62 20.61
CA THR A 27 -15.05 26.04 21.14
C THR A 27 -16.36 26.06 20.31
N SER A 28 -17.17 25.05 20.65
CA SER A 28 -18.58 24.73 20.43
C SER A 28 -19.66 25.84 20.41
N THR A 29 -20.66 25.62 19.54
CA THR A 29 -22.13 25.88 19.70
C THR A 29 -22.78 25.30 18.41
N GLY A 30 -23.93 24.62 18.32
CA GLY A 30 -25.13 24.54 19.14
C GLY A 30 -26.36 24.97 18.32
N SER A 31 -27.14 24.00 17.81
CA SER A 31 -28.62 24.01 17.60
C SER A 31 -29.29 24.52 16.29
N GLY A 32 -30.35 23.80 15.89
CA GLY A 32 -31.52 24.20 15.05
C GLY A 32 -31.62 23.46 13.70
N GLY A 33 -32.57 22.57 13.38
CA GLY A 33 -34.05 22.71 13.33
C GLY A 33 -34.45 23.55 12.09
N SER A 34 -35.32 23.22 11.12
CA SER A 34 -36.51 22.35 11.05
C SER A 34 -37.07 22.31 9.60
N GLY A 35 -37.94 21.33 9.28
CA GLY A 35 -39.02 21.41 8.25
C GLY A 35 -38.61 21.03 6.81
N GLY A 36 -39.35 20.24 6.01
CA GLY A 36 -40.75 19.81 6.01
C GLY A 36 -41.40 20.13 4.64
N SER A 37 -42.25 19.22 4.13
CA SER A 37 -43.09 19.24 2.90
C SER A 37 -42.49 18.45 1.71
N GLY A 38 -43.12 17.47 1.06
CA GLY A 38 -44.51 16.98 1.07
C GLY A 38 -45.22 17.30 -0.25
N THR A 39 -45.34 16.32 -1.16
CA THR A 39 -46.38 16.10 -2.22
C THR A 39 -46.04 14.75 -2.87
N GLY A 40 -46.89 13.75 -3.09
CA GLY A 40 -48.31 13.73 -3.46
C GLY A 40 -48.44 13.36 -4.94
N GLY A 41 -48.75 12.10 -5.27
CA GLY A 41 -49.01 11.65 -6.64
C GLY A 41 -49.47 10.19 -6.71
N ALA A 42 -50.63 9.94 -7.33
CA ALA A 42 -51.45 8.72 -7.24
C ALA A 42 -51.66 8.01 -8.60
N GLY A 43 -52.01 6.71 -8.54
CA GLY A 43 -52.72 5.92 -9.58
C GLY A 43 -51.86 5.43 -10.77
N SER A 44 -52.08 4.27 -11.41
CA SER A 44 -53.26 3.38 -11.51
C SER A 44 -52.95 2.11 -12.35
N GLY A 45 -53.78 1.05 -12.20
CA GLY A 45 -53.99 -0.10 -13.14
C GLY A 45 -53.03 -1.28 -12.96
N GLY A 46 -53.41 -2.53 -12.63
CA GLY A 46 -54.55 -3.35 -13.06
C GLY A 46 -54.18 -4.09 -14.35
N THR A 47 -53.86 -5.39 -14.32
CA THR A 47 -54.78 -6.47 -14.76
C THR A 47 -54.49 -7.83 -14.10
N ALA A 48 -55.56 -8.61 -13.94
CA ALA A 48 -55.59 -10.02 -13.55
C ALA A 48 -55.42 -10.96 -14.77
N GLY A 49 -55.03 -12.21 -14.52
CA GLY A 49 -54.97 -13.28 -15.53
C GLY A 49 -54.53 -14.65 -14.98
N ASP A 50 -55.49 -15.35 -14.39
CA ASP A 50 -55.78 -16.79 -14.40
C ASP A 50 -54.71 -17.90 -14.28
N ALA A 51 -54.88 -18.64 -13.18
CA ALA A 51 -54.92 -20.10 -13.01
C ALA A 51 -54.34 -21.03 -14.11
N SER A 52 -53.44 -21.93 -13.67
CA SER A 52 -53.51 -23.34 -14.03
C SER A 52 -52.88 -24.20 -12.94
N ALA A 53 -53.73 -25.02 -12.32
CA ALA A 53 -53.35 -26.04 -11.35
C ALA A 53 -53.10 -27.37 -12.08
N THR A 54 -52.00 -28.04 -11.78
CA THR A 54 -51.84 -29.48 -12.00
C THR A 54 -51.37 -30.11 -10.70
N GLY A 55 -52.22 -30.99 -10.15
CA GLY A 55 -51.98 -31.73 -8.92
C GLY A 55 -51.03 -32.92 -9.09
N GLY A 56 -50.53 -33.40 -7.96
CA GLY A 56 -49.68 -34.59 -7.87
C GLY A 56 -49.44 -34.99 -6.41
N THR A 57 -50.42 -35.69 -5.84
CA THR A 57 -50.38 -36.72 -4.78
C THR A 57 -49.18 -36.83 -3.82
N GLY A 58 -49.45 -36.69 -2.52
CA GLY A 58 -48.65 -37.23 -1.43
C GLY A 58 -49.55 -37.62 -0.25
N THR A 59 -49.63 -38.91 0.05
CA THR A 59 -50.43 -39.52 1.13
C THR A 59 -49.62 -39.71 2.42
N GLY A 60 -50.27 -39.51 3.57
CA GLY A 60 -50.01 -40.28 4.79
C GLY A 60 -49.35 -39.52 5.94
N GLY A 61 -50.11 -39.28 7.01
CA GLY A 61 -49.60 -38.84 8.31
C GLY A 61 -50.71 -38.39 9.26
N THR A 62 -51.19 -39.32 10.09
CA THR A 62 -52.23 -39.14 11.11
C THR A 62 -51.76 -38.27 12.28
N GLY A 63 -52.59 -37.32 12.72
CA GLY A 63 -52.43 -36.58 13.97
C GLY A 63 -53.76 -35.97 14.43
N THR A 64 -54.23 -36.43 15.58
CA THR A 64 -55.54 -36.14 16.18
C THR A 64 -55.58 -34.83 16.97
N GLY A 65 -56.68 -34.09 16.84
CA GLY A 65 -57.35 -33.38 17.96
C GLY A 65 -56.83 -32.00 18.34
N GLY A 66 -57.68 -30.98 18.17
CA GLY A 66 -57.50 -29.66 18.78
C GLY A 66 -58.48 -28.63 18.23
N THR A 67 -59.40 -28.18 19.06
CA THR A 67 -60.59 -27.38 18.76
C THR A 67 -60.33 -25.97 18.22
N ALA A 68 -61.32 -25.50 17.45
CA ALA A 68 -61.47 -24.13 16.99
C ALA A 68 -61.41 -23.09 18.14
N GLY A 69 -60.69 -22.00 17.88
CA GLY A 69 -60.77 -20.75 18.61
C GLY A 69 -60.65 -19.60 17.63
N THR A 70 -61.77 -18.96 17.32
CA THR A 70 -61.84 -17.70 16.58
C THR A 70 -61.23 -16.58 17.43
N GLY A 71 -60.20 -15.90 16.92
CA GLY A 71 -59.61 -14.71 17.55
C GLY A 71 -59.29 -13.68 16.49
N THR A 72 -59.96 -12.53 16.57
CA THR A 72 -59.82 -11.35 15.71
C THR A 72 -58.43 -10.74 15.79
N GLY A 73 -58.02 -10.09 14.69
CA GLY A 73 -56.75 -9.39 14.58
C GLY A 73 -56.54 -8.28 15.62
N GLY A 74 -55.27 -8.08 15.92
CA GLY A 74 -54.75 -6.92 16.64
C GLY A 74 -53.31 -6.69 16.20
N THR A 75 -53.07 -5.57 15.53
CA THR A 75 -51.73 -5.01 15.30
C THR A 75 -51.17 -4.53 16.63
N GLY A 76 -50.07 -5.13 17.08
CA GLY A 76 -49.34 -4.75 18.27
C GLY A 76 -47.89 -4.38 17.93
N THR A 77 -47.62 -3.09 17.92
CA THR A 77 -46.26 -2.51 17.95
C THR A 77 -45.63 -2.74 19.33
N GLY A 78 -44.35 -3.13 19.34
CA GLY A 78 -43.38 -2.87 20.41
C GLY A 78 -43.79 -3.26 21.83
N GLY A 79 -43.50 -4.51 22.21
CA GLY A 79 -43.49 -4.94 23.60
C GLY A 79 -42.07 -5.29 24.05
N ALA A 80 -41.51 -4.50 24.96
CA ALA A 80 -40.40 -4.95 25.80
C ALA A 80 -40.88 -6.21 26.55
N GLY A 81 -40.18 -7.32 26.32
CA GLY A 81 -40.56 -8.62 26.86
C GLY A 81 -40.62 -8.60 28.39
N THR A 82 -41.82 -8.67 28.94
CA THR A 82 -42.01 -9.11 30.33
C THR A 82 -41.78 -10.62 30.37
N GLY A 83 -40.85 -11.04 31.23
CA GLY A 83 -40.36 -12.40 31.35
C GLY A 83 -41.46 -13.46 31.42
N GLY A 84 -41.32 -14.48 30.57
CA GLY A 84 -42.09 -15.69 30.68
C GLY A 84 -41.68 -16.47 31.93
N THR A 85 -42.65 -16.75 32.80
CA THR A 85 -42.52 -17.73 33.88
C THR A 85 -42.52 -19.14 33.28
N GLY A 86 -41.37 -19.57 32.75
CA GLY A 86 -41.09 -20.97 32.50
C GLY A 86 -40.33 -21.54 33.70
N THR A 87 -40.78 -22.68 34.22
CA THR A 87 -40.11 -23.43 35.30
C THR A 87 -38.82 -24.10 34.80
N GLY A 88 -37.83 -23.27 34.49
CA GLY A 88 -36.43 -23.60 34.20
C GLY A 88 -35.54 -22.54 34.84
N ASN A 89 -34.28 -22.86 35.14
CA ASN A 89 -33.42 -22.09 36.06
C ASN A 89 -32.90 -20.73 35.52
N CYS A 90 -33.51 -20.20 34.46
CA CYS A 90 -33.21 -18.87 33.92
C CYS A 90 -34.15 -17.84 34.54
N GLY A 91 -33.62 -16.98 35.42
CA GLY A 91 -34.32 -15.79 35.91
C GLY A 91 -34.33 -14.63 34.88
N LEU A 92 -34.21 -13.39 35.40
CA LEU A 92 -34.02 -12.18 34.58
C LEU A 92 -32.60 -12.16 34.00
N CYS A 93 -32.46 -12.29 32.68
CA CYS A 93 -31.16 -12.15 32.03
C CYS A 93 -30.75 -10.66 31.93
N PRO A 94 -29.48 -10.31 32.19
CA PRO A 94 -28.99 -8.93 32.12
C PRO A 94 -28.94 -8.40 30.69
N GLY A 95 -28.99 -7.09 30.51
CA GLY A 95 -29.20 -6.40 29.22
C GLY A 95 -28.15 -6.64 28.11
N GLY A 96 -27.10 -7.42 28.36
CA GLY A 96 -26.14 -7.84 27.34
C GLY A 96 -26.42 -9.23 26.72
N LEU A 97 -27.23 -10.07 27.36
CA LEU A 97 -27.56 -11.44 26.91
C LEU A 97 -29.03 -11.74 27.21
N PRO A 98 -29.99 -11.14 26.49
CA PRO A 98 -31.37 -11.01 26.94
C PRO A 98 -32.21 -12.30 26.82
N PHE A 99 -31.70 -13.37 26.22
CA PHE A 99 -32.47 -14.59 25.96
C PHE A 99 -31.96 -15.78 26.78
N CYS A 100 -32.86 -16.63 27.25
CA CYS A 100 -32.51 -17.89 27.89
C CYS A 100 -32.47 -19.03 26.86
N ASP A 101 -31.39 -19.80 26.86
CA ASP A 101 -31.32 -21.08 26.16
C ASP A 101 -31.91 -22.20 27.04
N PRO A 102 -33.08 -22.77 26.69
CA PRO A 102 -33.73 -23.80 27.50
C PRO A 102 -32.96 -25.12 27.55
N ALA A 103 -32.03 -25.37 26.62
CA ALA A 103 -31.21 -26.58 26.62
C ALA A 103 -30.07 -26.51 27.63
N THR A 104 -29.48 -25.33 27.83
CA THR A 104 -28.30 -25.12 28.69
C THR A 104 -28.61 -24.37 29.98
N ASN A 105 -29.79 -23.76 30.11
CA ASN A 105 -30.21 -22.87 31.20
C ASN A 105 -29.25 -21.68 31.41
N LEU A 106 -28.62 -21.19 30.34
CA LEU A 106 -27.72 -20.03 30.35
C LEU A 106 -28.34 -18.86 29.58
N CYS A 107 -28.02 -17.63 30.01
CA CYS A 107 -28.36 -16.42 29.27
C CYS A 107 -27.41 -16.27 28.08
N VAL A 108 -27.97 -16.02 26.90
CA VAL A 108 -27.30 -15.99 25.60
C VAL A 108 -27.72 -14.77 24.80
N GLU A 109 -26.92 -14.41 23.79
CA GLU A 109 -27.23 -13.30 22.89
C GLU A 109 -28.37 -13.66 21.94
N CYS A 110 -28.49 -14.94 21.57
CA CYS A 110 -29.60 -15.47 20.78
C CYS A 110 -29.89 -16.93 21.16
N ALA A 111 -31.16 -17.33 21.05
CA ALA A 111 -31.58 -18.73 21.20
C ALA A 111 -32.11 -19.30 19.87
N ASN A 112 -32.59 -18.43 18.99
CA ASN A 112 -33.04 -18.72 17.63
C ASN A 112 -32.81 -17.47 16.75
N ASP A 113 -32.96 -17.61 15.45
CA ASP A 113 -32.66 -16.55 14.48
C ASP A 113 -33.54 -15.30 14.66
N GLY A 114 -34.77 -15.46 15.15
CA GLY A 114 -35.67 -14.33 15.44
C GLY A 114 -35.21 -13.43 16.58
N HIS A 115 -34.15 -13.81 17.30
CA HIS A 115 -33.52 -13.00 18.34
C HIS A 115 -32.43 -12.06 17.79
N CYS A 116 -32.03 -12.25 16.53
CA CYS A 116 -31.01 -11.43 15.88
C CYS A 116 -31.67 -10.30 15.09
N ALA A 117 -31.13 -9.08 15.21
CA ALA A 117 -31.63 -7.94 14.46
C ALA A 117 -31.23 -8.02 12.98
N GLY A 118 -32.10 -7.56 12.08
CA GLY A 118 -31.83 -7.55 10.64
C GLY A 118 -31.86 -8.95 10.02
N ASN A 119 -30.89 -9.25 9.15
CA ASN A 119 -30.73 -10.55 8.49
C ASN A 119 -29.83 -11.53 9.28
N GLY A 120 -29.61 -11.28 10.57
CA GLY A 120 -28.73 -12.11 11.39
C GLY A 120 -29.31 -13.49 11.69
N VAL A 121 -28.44 -14.49 11.82
CA VAL A 121 -28.75 -15.88 12.18
C VAL A 121 -28.11 -16.19 13.51
N CYS A 122 -28.77 -17.02 14.33
CA CYS A 122 -28.23 -17.43 15.61
C CYS A 122 -27.28 -18.61 15.47
N ASP A 123 -25.98 -18.41 15.72
CA ASP A 123 -25.03 -19.51 15.74
C ASP A 123 -25.31 -20.39 16.95
N GLN A 124 -25.85 -21.60 16.71
CA GLN A 124 -26.25 -22.50 17.79
C GLN A 124 -25.07 -23.07 18.60
N ALA A 125 -23.83 -22.96 18.11
CA ALA A 125 -22.65 -23.40 18.83
C ALA A 125 -22.11 -22.31 19.76
N THR A 126 -22.07 -21.05 19.31
CA THR A 126 -21.55 -19.92 20.11
C THR A 126 -22.63 -19.14 20.84
N LYS A 127 -23.89 -19.32 20.44
CA LYS A 127 -25.08 -18.60 20.93
C LYS A 127 -24.98 -17.08 20.74
N GLN A 128 -24.30 -16.68 19.67
CA GLN A 128 -24.11 -15.29 19.22
C GLN A 128 -24.82 -15.03 17.90
N CYS A 129 -25.25 -13.79 17.68
CA CYS A 129 -25.81 -13.39 16.40
C CYS A 129 -24.70 -13.16 15.38
N VAL A 130 -24.80 -13.84 14.24
CA VAL A 130 -23.85 -13.75 13.13
C VAL A 130 -24.61 -13.44 11.83
N GLU A 131 -23.91 -13.07 10.76
CA GLU A 131 -24.58 -12.79 9.49
C GLU A 131 -25.09 -14.08 8.81
N CYS A 132 -24.36 -15.19 8.99
CA CYS A 132 -24.74 -16.48 8.43
C CYS A 132 -24.24 -17.64 9.28
N SER A 133 -24.97 -18.76 9.23
CA SER A 133 -24.54 -20.05 9.79
C SER A 133 -24.21 -21.08 8.72
N ALA A 134 -24.78 -20.90 7.52
CA ALA A 134 -24.59 -21.71 6.33
C ALA A 134 -24.80 -20.87 5.06
N ASP A 135 -24.35 -21.37 3.90
CA ASP A 135 -24.45 -20.67 2.61
C ASP A 135 -25.88 -20.27 2.23
N LYS A 136 -26.89 -21.03 2.68
CA LYS A 136 -28.32 -20.74 2.44
C LYS A 136 -28.80 -19.45 3.10
N ASP A 137 -28.07 -18.96 4.09
CA ASP A 137 -28.42 -17.75 4.85
C ASP A 137 -27.95 -16.49 4.10
N CYS A 138 -27.07 -16.66 3.10
CA CYS A 138 -26.52 -15.57 2.33
C CYS A 138 -27.35 -15.25 1.08
N PRO A 139 -27.39 -13.97 0.66
CA PRO A 139 -28.00 -13.56 -0.61
C PRO A 139 -27.40 -14.29 -1.82
N THR A 140 -28.15 -14.35 -2.92
CA THR A 140 -27.69 -14.94 -4.19
C THR A 140 -26.33 -14.39 -4.61
N GLY A 141 -25.35 -15.28 -4.82
CA GLY A 141 -23.99 -14.92 -5.18
C GLY A 141 -23.03 -14.69 -4.00
N GLN A 142 -23.47 -14.98 -2.77
CA GLN A 142 -22.64 -14.96 -1.57
C GLN A 142 -22.63 -16.33 -0.87
N LYS A 143 -21.54 -16.61 -0.14
CA LYS A 143 -21.39 -17.80 0.72
C LYS A 143 -20.98 -17.38 2.13
N CYS A 144 -21.25 -18.27 3.08
CA CYS A 144 -20.93 -18.02 4.47
C CYS A 144 -19.45 -18.31 4.74
N ALA A 145 -18.68 -17.27 5.09
CA ALA A 145 -17.27 -17.44 5.43
C ALA A 145 -17.10 -18.11 6.81
N PRO A 146 -15.95 -18.76 7.09
CA PRO A 146 -15.69 -19.35 8.41
C PRO A 146 -15.77 -18.36 9.58
N SER A 147 -15.50 -17.08 9.33
CA SER A 147 -15.64 -15.98 10.28
C SER A 147 -17.10 -15.52 10.49
N LYS A 148 -18.06 -16.16 9.81
CA LYS A 148 -19.52 -15.90 9.83
C LYS A 148 -20.08 -14.62 9.15
N PRO A 149 -19.37 -13.88 8.27
CA PRO A 149 -19.97 -12.95 7.34
C PRO A 149 -20.35 -13.60 6.00
N CYS A 150 -21.30 -13.00 5.27
CA CYS A 150 -21.61 -13.36 3.89
C CYS A 150 -20.68 -12.64 2.92
N ASN A 151 -19.85 -13.40 2.20
CA ASN A 151 -18.90 -12.84 1.22
C ASN A 151 -19.30 -13.23 -0.19
N ASN A 152 -18.99 -12.35 -1.17
CA ASN A 152 -19.15 -12.67 -2.59
C ASN A 152 -18.41 -13.96 -2.92
N ALA A 153 -19.15 -14.93 -3.44
CA ALA A 153 -18.63 -16.22 -3.81
C ALA A 153 -18.63 -16.41 -5.31
N CYS A 154 -17.47 -16.77 -5.83
CA CYS A 154 -17.33 -17.17 -7.23
C CYS A 154 -17.72 -18.64 -7.42
N GLY A 155 -18.21 -19.01 -8.61
CA GLY A 155 -18.36 -20.41 -9.04
C GLY A 155 -19.78 -20.99 -9.19
N ASP A 156 -20.80 -20.41 -8.53
CA ASP A 156 -22.18 -20.97 -8.55
C ASP A 156 -23.22 -20.05 -9.22
N GLY A 157 -22.81 -19.31 -10.27
CA GLY A 157 -23.67 -18.33 -10.95
C GLY A 157 -23.71 -16.93 -10.29
N GLY A 158 -22.86 -16.70 -9.28
CA GLY A 158 -22.50 -15.39 -8.72
C GLY A 158 -21.25 -14.77 -9.36
N ALA A 159 -20.95 -13.53 -8.95
CA ALA A 159 -19.99 -12.58 -9.54
C ALA A 159 -18.70 -13.22 -10.10
N THR A 160 -18.31 -12.78 -11.30
CA THR A 160 -17.01 -13.10 -11.89
C THR A 160 -15.90 -12.44 -11.08
N CYS A 161 -14.88 -13.21 -10.72
CA CYS A 161 -13.63 -12.67 -10.21
C CYS A 161 -13.00 -11.74 -11.27
N GLY A 162 -12.47 -10.59 -10.84
CA GLY A 162 -11.96 -9.55 -11.73
C GLY A 162 -10.95 -8.65 -11.01
N GLY A 163 -10.26 -7.78 -11.76
CA GLY A 163 -9.14 -7.01 -11.22
C GLY A 163 -7.92 -7.90 -10.94
N GLY A 164 -7.15 -7.58 -9.89
CA GLY A 164 -5.95 -8.33 -9.50
C GLY A 164 -6.18 -9.75 -8.97
N ASN A 165 -7.44 -10.19 -8.81
CA ASN A 165 -7.80 -11.50 -8.27
C ASN A 165 -8.77 -12.22 -9.22
N PRO A 166 -8.32 -12.77 -10.36
CA PRO A 166 -9.19 -13.32 -11.39
C PRO A 166 -9.59 -14.80 -11.16
N VAL A 167 -8.98 -15.51 -10.21
CA VAL A 167 -9.16 -16.96 -10.04
C VAL A 167 -10.14 -17.25 -8.92
N CYS A 168 -11.07 -18.18 -9.17
CA CYS A 168 -11.96 -18.69 -8.14
C CYS A 168 -11.38 -19.92 -7.45
N ASP A 169 -11.06 -19.84 -6.16
CA ASP A 169 -10.61 -20.96 -5.34
C ASP A 169 -11.55 -21.14 -4.15
N ASN A 170 -12.31 -22.25 -4.13
CA ASN A 170 -13.27 -22.59 -3.06
C ASN A 170 -14.26 -21.47 -2.70
N GLY A 171 -14.74 -20.73 -3.71
CA GLY A 171 -15.67 -19.62 -3.50
C GLY A 171 -15.02 -18.30 -3.08
N VAL A 172 -13.70 -18.20 -3.07
CA VAL A 172 -12.96 -16.95 -2.80
C VAL A 172 -12.20 -16.53 -4.06
N CYS A 173 -12.26 -15.24 -4.40
CA CYS A 173 -11.45 -14.70 -5.50
C CYS A 173 -10.01 -14.48 -5.04
N VAL A 174 -9.09 -15.17 -5.71
CA VAL A 174 -7.66 -15.12 -5.47
C VAL A 174 -6.90 -14.73 -6.72
N GLU A 175 -5.65 -14.35 -6.58
CA GLU A 175 -4.80 -14.06 -7.74
C GLU A 175 -4.50 -15.34 -8.51
N CYS A 176 -4.19 -16.43 -7.79
CA CYS A 176 -3.88 -17.71 -8.39
C CYS A 176 -4.23 -18.92 -7.50
N SER A 177 -4.45 -20.06 -8.14
CA SER A 177 -4.54 -21.38 -7.53
C SER A 177 -3.46 -22.34 -8.07
N SER A 178 -2.76 -21.96 -9.15
CA SER A 178 -1.72 -22.72 -9.84
C SER A 178 -0.84 -21.81 -10.71
N ASP A 179 0.36 -22.26 -11.03
CA ASP A 179 1.38 -21.45 -11.74
C ASP A 179 0.94 -21.03 -13.15
N THR A 180 0.06 -21.80 -13.80
CA THR A 180 -0.45 -21.48 -15.15
C THR A 180 -1.21 -20.16 -15.21
N GLN A 181 -1.79 -19.72 -14.09
CA GLN A 181 -2.55 -18.47 -13.99
C GLN A 181 -1.63 -17.25 -13.80
N CYS A 182 -0.36 -17.48 -13.48
CA CYS A 182 0.62 -16.44 -13.19
C CYS A 182 1.55 -16.13 -14.38
N ALA A 183 1.51 -16.94 -15.45
CA ALA A 183 2.49 -16.91 -16.55
C ALA A 183 2.66 -15.55 -17.27
N ASN A 184 1.65 -14.67 -17.24
CA ASN A 184 1.68 -13.37 -17.93
C ASN A 184 1.79 -12.17 -16.98
N THR A 185 2.05 -12.39 -15.69
CA THR A 185 2.01 -11.33 -14.66
C THR A 185 3.38 -10.72 -14.36
N GLY A 186 4.47 -11.28 -14.92
CA GLY A 186 5.84 -11.00 -14.49
C GLY A 186 6.33 -11.89 -13.35
N ASN A 187 5.39 -12.49 -12.60
CA ASN A 187 5.65 -13.32 -11.42
C ASN A 187 5.14 -14.74 -11.70
N PRO A 188 5.92 -15.66 -12.29
CA PRO A 188 5.38 -16.86 -12.94
C PRO A 188 4.87 -17.96 -11.99
N PHE A 189 5.10 -17.88 -10.68
CA PHE A 189 4.76 -18.94 -9.74
C PHE A 189 3.59 -18.56 -8.86
N CYS A 190 2.69 -19.51 -8.58
CA CYS A 190 1.62 -19.32 -7.63
C CYS A 190 2.00 -19.83 -6.24
N ASN A 191 2.04 -18.94 -5.25
CA ASN A 191 2.09 -19.36 -3.86
C ASN A 191 0.69 -19.84 -3.43
N THR A 192 0.50 -21.14 -3.36
CA THR A 192 -0.82 -21.74 -3.05
C THR A 192 -1.26 -21.54 -1.59
N THR A 193 -0.38 -21.04 -0.73
CA THR A 193 -0.70 -20.69 0.67
C THR A 193 -1.25 -19.27 0.77
N THR A 194 -0.58 -18.30 0.14
CA THR A 194 -1.03 -16.89 0.13
C THR A 194 -2.01 -16.58 -0.99
N LYS A 195 -2.11 -17.47 -1.98
CA LYS A 195 -2.94 -17.35 -3.19
C LYS A 195 -2.56 -16.15 -4.07
N SER A 196 -1.27 -15.86 -4.12
CA SER A 196 -0.65 -14.76 -4.87
C SER A 196 0.43 -15.22 -5.83
N CYS A 197 0.60 -14.50 -6.94
CA CYS A 197 1.66 -14.73 -7.91
C CYS A 197 2.97 -14.11 -7.41
N VAL A 198 4.02 -14.93 -7.39
CA VAL A 198 5.34 -14.62 -6.83
C VAL A 198 6.45 -14.93 -7.84
N ASP A 199 7.60 -14.29 -7.69
CA ASP A 199 8.76 -14.49 -8.58
C ASP A 199 9.38 -15.88 -8.42
N CYS A 200 9.27 -16.45 -7.23
CA CYS A 200 9.89 -17.72 -6.89
C CYS A 200 9.16 -18.44 -5.75
N LYS A 201 9.32 -19.77 -5.72
CA LYS A 201 8.99 -20.61 -4.55
C LYS A 201 10.26 -21.05 -3.84
N THR A 202 11.35 -21.14 -4.58
CA THR A 202 12.64 -21.65 -4.15
C THR A 202 13.76 -20.89 -4.86
N ASN A 203 14.98 -20.98 -4.33
CA ASN A 203 16.16 -20.34 -4.94
C ASN A 203 16.42 -20.81 -6.39
N THR A 204 16.00 -22.02 -6.78
CA THR A 204 16.22 -22.53 -8.15
C THR A 204 15.36 -21.83 -9.20
N ASP A 205 14.29 -21.15 -8.76
CA ASP A 205 13.40 -20.40 -9.64
C ASP A 205 14.03 -19.04 -10.04
N CYS A 206 14.94 -18.53 -9.21
CA CYS A 206 15.66 -17.28 -9.41
C CYS A 206 16.86 -17.49 -10.35
N THR A 207 16.59 -17.45 -11.66
CA THR A 207 17.59 -17.66 -12.72
C THR A 207 18.23 -16.37 -13.23
N GLN A 208 17.78 -15.21 -12.72
CA GLN A 208 18.29 -13.91 -13.12
C GLN A 208 19.71 -13.70 -12.58
N ALA A 209 20.60 -13.19 -13.43
CA ALA A 209 21.98 -12.92 -13.03
C ALA A 209 22.00 -11.89 -11.89
N GLY A 210 22.65 -12.24 -10.78
CA GLY A 210 22.73 -11.37 -9.60
C GLY A 210 21.52 -11.44 -8.66
N GLN A 211 20.47 -12.22 -8.96
CA GLN A 211 19.34 -12.45 -8.06
C GLN A 211 19.07 -13.94 -7.96
N SER A 212 19.69 -14.59 -6.98
CA SER A 212 19.69 -16.07 -6.85
C SER A 212 18.96 -16.58 -5.61
N GLN A 213 18.45 -15.67 -4.78
CA GLN A 213 17.83 -16.00 -3.50
C GLN A 213 16.34 -15.70 -3.55
N CYS A 214 15.53 -16.65 -3.10
CA CYS A 214 14.11 -16.48 -2.95
C CYS A 214 13.79 -16.07 -1.52
N THR A 215 13.14 -14.93 -1.34
CA THR A 215 12.66 -14.50 -0.02
C THR A 215 11.48 -15.35 0.45
N SER A 216 11.14 -15.26 1.74
CA SER A 216 9.91 -15.86 2.27
C SER A 216 8.63 -15.24 1.69
N THR A 217 8.71 -14.04 1.13
CA THR A 217 7.62 -13.37 0.41
C THR A 217 7.53 -13.80 -1.06
N GLY A 218 8.46 -14.63 -1.54
CA GLY A 218 8.49 -15.13 -2.92
C GLY A 218 9.10 -14.17 -3.94
N GLN A 219 10.00 -13.29 -3.51
CA GLN A 219 10.70 -12.36 -4.40
C GLN A 219 12.12 -12.85 -4.66
N CYS A 220 12.59 -12.72 -5.91
CA CYS A 220 13.99 -13.00 -6.24
C CYS A 220 14.87 -11.80 -5.91
N VAL A 221 15.87 -12.03 -5.08
CA VAL A 221 16.79 -10.99 -4.58
C VAL A 221 18.23 -11.47 -4.67
N GLN A 222 19.18 -10.53 -4.52
CA GLN A 222 20.59 -10.87 -4.55
C GLN A 222 21.01 -11.68 -3.33
N CYS A 223 20.56 -11.27 -2.13
CA CYS A 223 20.92 -11.94 -0.89
C CYS A 223 19.78 -11.93 0.14
N VAL A 224 19.76 -12.94 1.00
CA VAL A 224 18.94 -12.94 2.24
C VAL A 224 19.82 -13.06 3.49
N SER A 225 21.13 -13.25 3.29
CA SER A 225 22.15 -13.35 4.33
C SER A 225 23.54 -13.10 3.73
N ASP A 226 24.52 -12.77 4.57
CA ASP A 226 25.92 -12.58 4.16
C ASP A 226 26.50 -13.78 3.38
N ALA A 227 26.01 -15.00 3.65
CA ALA A 227 26.49 -16.21 2.98
C ALA A 227 26.14 -16.25 1.47
N ASN A 228 25.20 -15.42 1.02
CA ASN A 228 24.83 -15.30 -0.39
C ASN A 228 25.75 -14.32 -1.15
N CYS A 229 26.51 -13.50 -0.43
CA CYS A 229 27.35 -12.47 -1.00
C CYS A 229 28.77 -12.98 -1.26
N GLN A 230 29.36 -12.53 -2.36
CA GLN A 230 30.72 -12.90 -2.76
C GLN A 230 31.74 -11.91 -2.23
N ASN A 231 33.03 -12.26 -2.29
CA ASN A 231 34.14 -11.36 -1.95
C ASN A 231 34.08 -10.73 -0.54
N GLY A 232 33.42 -11.40 0.41
CA GLY A 232 33.31 -10.92 1.80
C GLY A 232 32.31 -9.79 2.00
N GLN A 233 31.49 -9.47 0.99
CA GLN A 233 30.40 -8.51 1.07
C GLN A 233 29.36 -8.90 2.13
N LYS A 234 28.57 -7.92 2.55
CA LYS A 234 27.50 -8.01 3.53
C LYS A 234 26.14 -7.91 2.87
N CYS A 235 25.18 -8.68 3.36
CA CYS A 235 23.82 -8.61 2.85
C CYS A 235 23.06 -7.51 3.59
N ASN A 236 22.67 -6.46 2.87
CA ASN A 236 21.69 -5.52 3.39
C ASN A 236 20.31 -6.17 3.31
N THR A 237 19.78 -6.69 4.41
CA THR A 237 18.49 -7.38 4.43
C THR A 237 17.27 -6.47 4.27
N VAL A 238 17.48 -5.14 4.23
CA VAL A 238 16.41 -4.17 3.93
C VAL A 238 16.22 -4.03 2.42
N THR A 239 17.31 -3.88 1.67
CA THR A 239 17.26 -3.75 0.20
C THR A 239 17.44 -5.09 -0.52
N ASN A 240 17.96 -6.09 0.19
CA ASN A 240 18.37 -7.43 -0.29
C ASN A 240 19.52 -7.42 -1.30
N ASP A 241 20.40 -6.41 -1.19
CA ASP A 241 21.61 -6.26 -2.00
C ASP A 241 22.87 -6.59 -1.22
N CYS A 242 23.87 -7.13 -1.93
CA CYS A 242 25.20 -7.34 -1.41
C CYS A 242 26.00 -6.02 -1.49
N VAL A 243 26.27 -5.46 -0.33
CA VAL A 243 27.03 -4.23 -0.14
C VAL A 243 28.41 -4.55 0.44
N GLU A 244 29.39 -3.66 0.28
CA GLU A 244 30.72 -3.87 0.86
C GLU A 244 30.70 -3.80 2.39
N CYS A 245 29.81 -2.96 2.93
CA CYS A 245 29.70 -2.73 4.36
C CYS A 245 28.28 -2.38 4.80
N LEU A 246 27.99 -2.70 6.06
CA LEU A 246 26.81 -2.18 6.77
C LEU A 246 27.22 -1.23 7.90
N THR A 247 28.49 -1.32 8.32
CA THR A 247 29.09 -0.53 9.39
C THR A 247 30.56 -0.28 9.06
N ASN A 248 31.16 0.73 9.70
CA ASN A 248 32.59 1.02 9.55
C ASN A 248 33.50 -0.17 9.91
N ALA A 249 33.03 -1.10 10.76
CA ALA A 249 33.78 -2.29 11.14
C ALA A 249 33.89 -3.33 10.01
N ASN A 250 33.07 -3.22 8.96
CA ASN A 250 33.19 -4.08 7.78
C ASN A 250 34.25 -3.57 6.81
N CYS A 251 34.68 -2.31 6.95
CA CYS A 251 35.66 -1.72 6.05
C CYS A 251 37.11 -1.98 6.51
N PRO A 252 38.05 -2.09 5.56
CA PRO A 252 39.48 -2.09 5.84
C PRO A 252 39.92 -0.85 6.63
N THR A 253 41.07 -0.96 7.29
CA THR A 253 41.68 0.18 8.02
C THR A 253 41.83 1.40 7.11
N GLY A 254 41.35 2.55 7.58
CA GLY A 254 41.40 3.80 6.83
C GLY A 254 40.19 4.02 5.91
N GLN A 255 39.14 3.22 6.04
CA GLN A 255 37.87 3.40 5.33
C GLN A 255 36.68 3.42 6.30
N SER A 256 35.58 4.03 5.87
CA SER A 256 34.29 4.07 6.56
C SER A 256 33.18 3.67 5.59
N CYS A 257 32.09 3.17 6.15
CA CYS A 257 30.96 2.76 5.36
C CYS A 257 30.12 3.97 4.94
N SER A 258 29.88 4.12 3.64
CA SER A 258 28.98 5.13 3.10
C SER A 258 27.51 4.73 3.34
N PRO A 259 26.55 5.67 3.27
CA PRO A 259 25.12 5.33 3.30
C PRO A 259 24.68 4.41 2.17
N GLY A 260 25.43 4.36 1.06
CA GLY A 260 25.21 3.44 -0.06
C GLY A 260 25.77 2.04 0.16
N GLY A 261 26.44 1.78 1.29
CA GLY A 261 27.02 0.47 1.60
C GLY A 261 28.39 0.21 0.95
N GLU A 262 29.09 1.25 0.54
CA GLU A 262 30.44 1.18 -0.04
C GLU A 262 31.50 1.61 0.98
N CYS A 263 32.65 0.95 0.99
CA CYS A 263 33.75 1.36 1.84
C CYS A 263 34.55 2.49 1.20
N GLN A 264 34.38 3.70 1.74
CA GLN A 264 35.04 4.89 1.23
C GLN A 264 36.24 5.29 2.10
N PRO A 265 37.32 5.83 1.50
CA PRO A 265 38.46 6.33 2.27
C PRO A 265 38.04 7.34 3.34
N THR A 266 38.43 7.07 4.58
CA THR A 266 38.46 8.08 5.62
C THR A 266 39.80 8.78 5.58
N CYS A 267 39.81 10.08 5.79
CA CYS A 267 41.03 10.83 5.86
C CYS A 267 41.11 11.66 7.13
N THR A 268 42.32 11.76 7.68
CA THR A 268 42.70 12.75 8.70
C THR A 268 43.75 13.73 8.16
N SER A 269 44.30 13.44 6.98
CA SER A 269 45.23 14.27 6.23
C SER A 269 45.22 13.90 4.75
N ASN A 270 45.75 14.78 3.89
CA ASN A 270 45.87 14.53 2.44
C ASN A 270 46.70 13.27 2.14
N ALA A 271 47.58 12.82 3.06
CA ALA A 271 48.34 11.58 2.90
C ALA A 271 47.46 10.32 2.85
N ASN A 272 46.22 10.39 3.34
CA ASN A 272 45.25 9.29 3.23
C ASN A 272 44.56 9.24 1.86
N CYS A 273 44.64 10.33 1.09
CA CYS A 273 43.92 10.53 -0.15
C CYS A 273 44.80 10.23 -1.38
N THR A 274 45.22 8.97 -1.49
CA THR A 274 46.16 8.52 -2.55
C THR A 274 45.48 7.79 -3.71
N GLN A 275 44.15 7.58 -3.63
CA GLN A 275 43.37 6.86 -4.64
C GLN A 275 42.17 7.69 -5.08
N GLY A 276 41.76 7.55 -6.34
CA GLY A 276 40.47 8.07 -6.83
C GLY A 276 40.45 9.52 -7.33
N GLY A 277 41.59 10.16 -7.57
CA GLY A 277 41.63 11.52 -8.15
C GLY A 277 41.15 12.64 -7.21
N GLN A 278 40.96 12.33 -5.93
CA GLN A 278 40.54 13.27 -4.88
C GLN A 278 41.66 13.40 -3.84
N PRO A 279 42.67 14.26 -4.05
CA PRO A 279 43.90 14.25 -3.26
C PRO A 279 43.80 15.01 -1.93
N VAL A 280 42.69 15.70 -1.66
CA VAL A 280 42.54 16.60 -0.53
C VAL A 280 41.67 15.98 0.54
N CYS A 281 42.11 16.04 1.79
CA CYS A 281 41.31 15.60 2.91
C CYS A 281 40.45 16.73 3.46
N ASN A 282 39.13 16.60 3.33
CA ASN A 282 38.21 17.40 4.13
C ASN A 282 38.16 16.80 5.54
N THR A 283 39.04 17.28 6.42
CA THR A 283 39.15 16.79 7.81
C THR A 283 37.89 17.02 8.65
N GLN A 284 37.04 17.98 8.26
CA GLN A 284 35.76 18.25 8.93
C GLN A 284 34.72 17.17 8.59
N ALA A 285 34.72 16.68 7.35
CA ALA A 285 33.83 15.63 6.88
C ALA A 285 34.46 14.23 6.96
N GLY A 286 35.78 14.14 7.15
CA GLY A 286 36.54 12.90 7.20
C GLY A 286 36.68 12.18 5.85
N ILE A 287 36.43 12.87 4.73
CA ILE A 287 36.39 12.30 3.39
C ILE A 287 37.42 12.94 2.46
N CYS A 288 37.92 12.15 1.50
CA CYS A 288 38.75 12.67 0.42
C CYS A 288 37.88 13.37 -0.63
N VAL A 289 38.25 14.59 -0.98
CA VAL A 289 37.59 15.46 -1.95
C VAL A 289 38.63 15.97 -2.95
N GLU A 290 38.16 16.53 -4.05
CA GLU A 290 39.06 17.17 -5.02
C GLU A 290 39.65 18.46 -4.45
N CYS A 291 38.84 19.21 -3.69
CA CYS A 291 39.24 20.46 -3.07
C CYS A 291 38.48 20.75 -1.76
N VAL A 292 39.10 21.52 -0.87
CA VAL A 292 38.42 22.22 0.24
C VAL A 292 38.47 23.74 0.09
N SER A 293 39.27 24.22 -0.86
CA SER A 293 39.49 25.62 -1.18
C SER A 293 39.97 25.79 -2.62
N ASN A 294 39.85 27.00 -3.17
CA ASN A 294 40.28 27.28 -4.56
C ASN A 294 41.78 27.03 -4.79
N THR A 295 42.61 27.02 -3.73
CA THR A 295 44.05 26.72 -3.89
C THR A 295 44.35 25.26 -4.19
N ASP A 296 43.40 24.37 -3.93
CA ASP A 296 43.51 22.96 -4.26
C ASP A 296 43.24 22.70 -5.75
N CYS A 297 42.53 23.61 -6.40
CA CYS A 297 42.17 23.56 -7.81
C CYS A 297 43.29 24.14 -8.67
N THR A 298 44.15 23.26 -9.16
CA THR A 298 45.34 23.65 -9.95
C THR A 298 45.10 23.66 -11.47
N ASP A 299 43.98 23.09 -11.93
CA ASP A 299 43.57 23.18 -13.32
C ASP A 299 43.05 24.59 -13.62
N GLN A 300 43.56 25.20 -14.69
CA GLN A 300 43.14 26.54 -15.12
C GLN A 300 41.71 26.57 -15.64
N GLY A 301 41.16 25.44 -16.08
CA GLY A 301 39.77 25.32 -16.53
C GLY A 301 38.75 25.20 -15.38
N THR A 302 39.19 24.77 -14.19
CA THR A 302 38.32 24.58 -13.02
C THR A 302 38.94 25.17 -11.75
N PRO A 303 39.19 26.49 -11.68
CA PRO A 303 39.93 27.10 -10.58
C PRO A 303 39.12 27.27 -9.28
N ALA A 304 37.80 27.03 -9.30
CA ALA A 304 36.91 27.31 -8.18
C ALA A 304 36.52 26.04 -7.43
N CYS A 305 36.63 26.04 -6.11
CA CYS A 305 36.22 24.92 -5.27
C CYS A 305 34.78 25.06 -4.79
N VAL A 306 33.93 24.13 -5.20
CA VAL A 306 32.53 24.08 -4.74
C VAL A 306 32.48 23.31 -3.42
N ALA A 307 32.38 24.03 -2.31
CA ALA A 307 32.36 23.41 -0.96
C ALA A 307 31.21 22.41 -0.75
N ALA A 308 30.10 22.56 -1.47
CA ALA A 308 28.94 21.66 -1.37
C ALA A 308 29.20 20.27 -1.96
N THR A 309 29.99 20.19 -3.02
CA THR A 309 30.30 18.92 -3.73
C THR A 309 31.73 18.44 -3.47
N GLY A 310 32.61 19.31 -2.99
CA GLY A 310 34.04 19.02 -2.83
C GLY A 310 34.76 18.85 -4.16
N ARG A 311 34.27 19.52 -5.22
CA ARG A 311 34.78 19.41 -6.59
C ARG A 311 35.31 20.74 -7.11
N CYS A 312 36.32 20.66 -7.97
CA CYS A 312 36.82 21.81 -8.71
C CYS A 312 35.95 22.04 -9.94
N GLU A 313 35.34 23.21 -10.04
CA GLU A 313 34.47 23.61 -11.13
C GLU A 313 34.96 24.95 -11.73
N GLU A 314 34.36 25.38 -12.83
CA GLU A 314 34.81 26.58 -13.56
C GLU A 314 34.60 27.86 -12.73
N CYS A 315 33.50 27.93 -11.98
CA CYS A 315 33.19 29.09 -11.14
C CYS A 315 32.27 28.78 -9.96
N THR A 316 32.39 29.59 -8.91
CA THR A 316 31.41 29.70 -7.81
C THR A 316 30.75 31.08 -7.76
N ALA A 317 31.37 32.07 -8.39
CA ALA A 317 30.87 33.43 -8.55
C ALA A 317 31.38 34.04 -9.86
N ASP A 318 30.74 35.10 -10.33
CA ASP A 318 31.13 35.87 -11.54
C ASP A 318 32.60 36.32 -11.50
N THR A 319 33.15 36.55 -10.31
CA THR A 319 34.56 36.93 -10.15
C THR A 319 35.55 35.86 -10.57
N ASP A 320 35.13 34.59 -10.63
CA ASP A 320 35.97 33.47 -11.04
C ASP A 320 36.09 33.40 -12.58
N CYS A 321 35.08 33.90 -13.29
CA CYS A 321 35.02 33.92 -14.74
C CYS A 321 35.92 35.00 -15.34
N LYS A 322 37.10 34.58 -15.82
CA LYS A 322 38.11 35.50 -16.40
C LYS A 322 37.92 35.75 -17.90
N ASP A 323 37.15 34.91 -18.58
CA ASP A 323 36.80 35.14 -19.97
C ASP A 323 35.81 36.31 -20.05
N THR A 324 36.22 37.38 -20.74
CA THR A 324 35.37 38.56 -20.93
C THR A 324 34.14 38.29 -21.79
N GLN A 325 34.11 37.19 -22.56
CA GLN A 325 32.93 36.75 -23.30
C GLN A 325 31.96 35.96 -22.42
N LYS A 326 32.43 35.35 -21.33
CA LYS A 326 31.60 34.58 -20.40
C LYS A 326 31.83 35.02 -18.95
N PRO A 327 31.49 36.27 -18.58
CA PRO A 327 31.83 36.83 -17.28
C PRO A 327 30.92 36.38 -16.13
N HIS A 328 29.82 35.67 -16.40
CA HIS A 328 28.80 35.35 -15.40
C HIS A 328 28.81 33.87 -15.04
N CYS A 329 28.72 33.57 -13.75
CA CYS A 329 28.67 32.20 -13.25
C CYS A 329 27.24 31.70 -13.14
N LEU A 330 26.95 30.53 -13.73
CA LEU A 330 25.72 29.78 -13.51
C LEU A 330 25.90 28.91 -12.27
N THR A 331 25.50 29.40 -11.10
CA THR A 331 25.72 28.68 -9.82
C THR A 331 24.99 27.33 -9.72
N GLY A 332 24.04 27.03 -10.60
CA GLY A 332 23.40 25.71 -10.69
C GLY A 332 24.22 24.66 -11.46
N GLU A 333 25.09 25.11 -12.37
CA GLU A 333 25.94 24.27 -13.22
C GLU A 333 27.44 24.45 -12.95
N TYR A 334 27.81 25.44 -12.15
CA TYR A 334 29.18 25.86 -11.82
C TYR A 334 30.04 26.17 -13.06
N LYS A 335 29.37 26.75 -14.08
CA LYS A 335 29.95 27.03 -15.40
C LYS A 335 29.89 28.51 -15.73
N CYS A 336 30.93 29.02 -16.38
CA CYS A 336 30.94 30.40 -16.88
C CYS A 336 30.07 30.51 -18.14
N SER A 337 29.33 31.61 -18.21
CA SER A 337 28.25 31.86 -19.17
C SER A 337 28.22 33.34 -19.56
N GLU A 338 27.49 33.64 -20.64
CA GLU A 338 27.33 35.01 -21.13
C GLU A 338 26.39 35.82 -20.24
N CYS A 339 25.49 35.14 -19.54
CA CYS A 339 24.53 35.73 -18.61
C CYS A 339 24.05 34.68 -17.59
N ASN A 340 23.74 35.13 -16.37
CA ASN A 340 22.93 34.39 -15.41
C ASN A 340 21.59 35.09 -15.11
N ALA A 341 21.37 36.28 -15.68
CA ALA A 341 20.12 37.01 -15.62
C ALA A 341 19.86 37.80 -16.92
N SER A 342 18.60 37.94 -17.32
CA SER A 342 18.23 38.68 -18.55
C SER A 342 18.64 40.16 -18.52
N SER A 343 18.86 40.75 -17.33
CA SER A 343 19.35 42.14 -17.20
C SER A 343 20.80 42.33 -17.64
N GLN A 344 21.56 41.24 -17.80
CA GLN A 344 22.95 41.26 -18.28
C GLN A 344 23.02 41.18 -19.81
N CYS A 345 21.90 40.89 -20.47
CA CYS A 345 21.83 40.81 -21.92
C CYS A 345 21.59 42.19 -22.57
N PRO A 346 22.04 42.37 -23.83
CA PRO A 346 21.71 43.53 -24.64
C PRO A 346 20.19 43.77 -24.78
N THR A 347 19.82 45.00 -25.17
CA THR A 347 18.41 45.36 -25.35
C THR A 347 17.75 44.49 -26.43
N GLY A 348 16.70 43.77 -26.05
CA GLY A 348 15.96 42.88 -26.95
C GLY A 348 16.30 41.39 -26.79
N GLU A 349 17.24 41.06 -25.90
CA GLU A 349 17.65 39.68 -25.60
C GLU A 349 17.26 39.29 -24.17
N VAL A 350 17.01 38.00 -23.97
CA VAL A 350 16.76 37.39 -22.67
C VAL A 350 17.80 36.28 -22.44
N CYS A 351 18.10 36.02 -21.17
CA CYS A 351 19.04 34.97 -20.82
C CYS A 351 18.33 33.61 -20.80
N ILE A 352 18.76 32.69 -21.67
CA ILE A 352 18.24 31.33 -21.78
C ILE A 352 19.43 30.36 -21.72
N ASP A 353 19.44 29.47 -20.73
CA ASP A 353 20.49 28.46 -20.52
C ASP A 353 21.93 29.01 -20.56
N GLY A 354 22.14 30.24 -20.06
CA GLY A 354 23.46 30.87 -20.01
C GLY A 354 23.87 31.66 -21.24
N GLU A 355 22.99 31.80 -22.22
CA GLU A 355 23.22 32.53 -23.47
C GLU A 355 22.19 33.64 -23.64
N CYS A 356 22.62 34.80 -24.15
CA CYS A 356 21.71 35.88 -24.49
C CYS A 356 21.08 35.60 -25.86
N GLN A 357 19.75 35.44 -25.87
CA GLN A 357 19.00 35.08 -27.07
C GLN A 357 17.93 36.14 -27.36
N GLY A 358 17.79 36.51 -28.64
CA GLY A 358 16.75 37.43 -29.08
C GLY A 358 15.36 36.85 -28.85
N ASN A 359 14.46 37.68 -28.35
CA ASN A 359 13.05 37.33 -28.16
C ASN A 359 12.27 37.27 -29.48
#